data_AF-A0A958WWP2-F1
#
_entry.id   AF-A0A958WWP2-F1
#
_cell.length_a   1.000
_cell.length_b   1.000
_cell.length_c   1.000
_cell.angle_alpha   90.00
_cell.angle_beta   90.00
_cell.angle_gamma   90.00
#
_symmetry.space_group_name_H-M   'P 1'
#
loop_
_entity.id
_entity.type
_entity.pdbx_description
1 polymer ?
#
loop_
_entity_poly.entity_id
_entity_poly.type
_entity_poly.pdbx_seq_one_letter_code
_entity_poly.pdbx_strand_id
1 'polypeptide(L)'
;MQKQIFSFKFLPMLTVLLAMVIFQNCKDDEGDSHEPGEDTTAPVLSLTSPTNGQNFVNGDTIHIMGTVTDETALHEYVWSIKDAGGATVHEATVSVHDKIEHDIHEMHVVSGVTAATTWTVTVHVEDHGENSDEESATLNVGQ
;
A
#
# COMPACT_ATOMS: atom_id res chain seq x y z
N MET A 1 -33.69 -27.04 2.19
CA MET A 1 -32.54 -26.14 2.43
C MET A 1 -33.03 -24.70 2.25
N GLN A 2 -33.14 -24.00 3.37
CA GLN A 2 -33.91 -22.76 3.52
C GLN A 2 -32.99 -21.55 3.28
N LYS A 3 -33.31 -20.74 2.28
CA LYS A 3 -32.60 -19.49 1.94
C LYS A 3 -32.90 -18.45 3.02
N GLN A 4 -31.87 -18.02 3.76
CA GLN A 4 -31.96 -16.89 4.68
C GLN A 4 -31.71 -15.60 3.90
N ILE A 5 -32.74 -14.76 3.88
CA ILE A 5 -32.77 -13.42 3.29
C ILE A 5 -32.43 -12.46 4.43
N PHE A 6 -31.26 -11.82 4.39
CA PHE A 6 -30.94 -10.75 5.32
C PHE A 6 -31.52 -9.43 4.81
N SER A 7 -32.57 -8.98 5.49
CA SER A 7 -33.19 -7.66 5.33
C SER A 7 -32.50 -6.69 6.29
N PHE A 8 -31.72 -5.74 5.76
CA PHE A 8 -31.18 -4.63 6.54
C PHE A 8 -32.09 -3.41 6.37
N LYS A 9 -32.88 -3.14 7.41
CA LYS A 9 -33.63 -1.88 7.58
C LYS A 9 -32.79 -0.94 8.43
N PHE A 10 -32.25 0.12 7.83
CA PHE A 10 -31.70 1.25 8.58
C PHE A 10 -32.80 2.32 8.74
N LEU A 11 -33.09 2.68 9.99
CA LEU A 11 -33.94 3.81 10.37
C LEU A 11 -33.06 4.87 11.05
N PRO A 12 -33.23 6.18 10.76
CA PRO A 12 -32.27 7.21 11.17
C PRO A 12 -32.51 7.69 12.60
N MET A 13 -31.43 7.93 13.35
CA MET A 13 -31.48 8.60 14.65
C MET A 13 -30.84 9.99 14.54
N LEU A 14 -31.70 10.99 14.58
CA LEU A 14 -31.39 12.40 14.76
C LEU A 14 -31.33 12.70 16.26
N THR A 15 -30.17 13.05 16.81
CA THR A 15 -30.11 13.96 17.97
C THR A 15 -28.77 14.70 18.06
N VAL A 16 -28.93 16.02 18.20
CA VAL A 16 -27.99 17.12 18.43
C VAL A 16 -27.19 16.97 19.74
N LEU A 17 -25.88 17.28 19.76
CA LEU A 17 -25.28 18.12 20.83
C LEU A 17 -23.91 18.69 20.46
N LEU A 18 -23.85 20.01 20.48
CA LEU A 18 -22.68 20.89 20.47
C LEU A 18 -21.86 20.71 21.76
N ALA A 19 -20.56 20.42 21.64
CA ALA A 19 -19.58 20.65 22.69
C ALA A 19 -18.22 21.02 22.06
N MET A 20 -17.98 22.32 21.99
CA MET A 20 -16.68 22.95 21.74
C MET A 20 -15.81 22.68 22.97
N VAL A 21 -14.74 21.88 22.83
CA VAL A 21 -13.66 21.81 23.83
C VAL A 21 -12.38 22.25 23.13
N ILE A 22 -11.87 23.37 23.64
CA ILE A 22 -10.70 24.09 23.20
C ILE A 22 -9.52 23.47 23.96
N PHE A 23 -8.62 22.77 23.28
CA PHE A 23 -7.28 22.53 23.81
C PHE A 23 -6.33 23.50 23.09
N GLN A 24 -5.96 24.58 23.78
CA GLN A 24 -4.86 25.46 23.39
C GLN A 24 -3.64 25.15 24.25
N ASN A 25 -2.47 25.20 23.57
CA ASN A 25 -1.11 25.38 24.07
C ASN A 25 -0.44 24.24 24.84
N CYS A 26 0.36 23.45 24.12
CA CYS A 26 1.78 23.36 24.47
C CYS A 26 2.57 24.22 23.48
N LYS A 27 3.48 25.02 24.03
CA LYS A 27 4.41 25.89 23.32
C LYS A 27 5.76 25.59 23.96
N ASP A 28 6.57 24.80 23.28
CA ASP A 28 7.98 24.63 23.62
C ASP A 28 8.78 25.04 22.36
N ASP A 29 9.34 26.25 22.42
CA ASP A 29 10.37 26.75 21.52
C ASP A 29 11.70 26.15 21.98
N GLU A 30 12.31 25.27 21.17
CA GLU A 30 13.74 24.97 21.21
C GLU A 30 14.21 24.83 19.75
N GLY A 31 15.11 25.72 19.34
CA GLY A 31 15.62 25.75 17.98
C GLY A 31 16.52 24.54 17.68
N ASP A 32 16.15 23.82 16.65
CA ASP A 32 17.11 23.32 15.66
C ASP A 32 16.62 23.76 14.28
N SER A 33 17.37 24.65 13.65
CA SER A 33 17.08 25.21 12.33
C SER A 33 17.46 24.24 11.21
N HIS A 34 17.02 23.00 11.33
CA HIS A 34 16.91 22.07 10.23
C HIS A 34 15.43 21.72 10.09
N GLU A 35 14.61 22.74 9.82
CA GLU A 35 13.37 22.50 9.09
C GLU A 35 13.85 22.23 7.65
N PRO A 36 13.95 20.97 7.16
CA PRO A 36 13.86 20.78 5.73
C PRO A 36 12.56 21.50 5.36
N GLY A 37 12.63 22.46 4.41
CA GLY A 37 11.39 23.05 3.91
C GLY A 37 10.45 21.90 3.57
N GLU A 38 9.18 22.01 3.97
CA GLU A 38 8.15 20.96 3.79
C GLU A 38 8.41 20.21 2.48
N ASP A 39 8.77 18.93 2.60
CA ASP A 39 9.03 18.13 1.42
C ASP A 39 7.72 17.98 0.64
N THR A 40 7.76 18.26 -0.66
CA THR A 40 6.57 18.27 -1.52
C THR A 40 6.78 17.48 -2.81
N THR A 41 7.91 16.78 -2.95
CA THR A 41 8.19 15.97 -4.12
C THR A 41 7.88 14.52 -3.80
N ALA A 42 7.18 13.84 -4.71
CA ALA A 42 6.95 12.41 -4.54
C ALA A 42 8.23 11.61 -4.80
N PRO A 43 8.43 10.49 -4.08
CA PRO A 43 9.42 9.51 -4.45
C PRO A 43 9.14 8.98 -5.86
N VAL A 44 10.18 8.47 -6.52
CA VAL A 44 10.09 7.84 -7.84
C VAL A 44 10.23 6.34 -7.67
N LEU A 45 9.17 5.60 -7.99
CA LEU A 45 9.15 4.14 -7.99
C LEU A 45 9.40 3.60 -9.41
N SER A 46 10.19 2.53 -9.51
CA SER A 46 10.34 1.75 -10.74
C SER A 46 10.22 0.26 -10.44
N LEU A 47 9.06 -0.31 -10.72
CA LEU A 47 8.78 -1.75 -10.62
C LEU A 47 9.29 -2.45 -11.88
N THR A 48 10.31 -3.29 -11.72
CA THR A 48 10.94 -4.03 -12.81
C THR A 48 10.44 -5.47 -12.92
N SER A 49 9.94 -6.02 -11.82
CA SER A 49 9.28 -7.32 -11.77
C SER A 49 8.18 -7.30 -10.70
N PRO A 50 7.04 -7.96 -10.93
CA PRO A 50 6.68 -8.65 -12.17
C PRO A 50 6.25 -7.70 -13.28
N THR A 51 6.23 -8.19 -14.52
CA THR A 51 5.73 -7.42 -15.68
C THR A 51 4.27 -7.75 -15.98
N ASN A 52 3.57 -6.81 -16.63
CA ASN A 52 2.18 -7.01 -17.03
C ASN A 52 2.00 -8.25 -17.93
N GLY A 53 1.05 -9.11 -17.57
CA GLY A 53 0.71 -10.34 -18.29
C GLY A 53 1.66 -11.51 -18.04
N GLN A 54 2.60 -11.39 -17.11
CA GLN A 54 3.49 -12.49 -16.74
C GLN A 54 2.68 -13.67 -16.18
N ASN A 55 3.07 -14.89 -16.57
CA ASN A 55 2.35 -16.12 -16.20
C ASN A 55 3.02 -16.80 -15.02
N PHE A 56 2.21 -17.27 -14.07
CA PHE A 56 2.62 -18.07 -12.93
C PHE A 56 1.62 -19.21 -12.69
N VAL A 57 2.07 -20.30 -12.06
CA VAL A 57 1.22 -21.42 -11.59
C VAL A 57 1.52 -21.75 -10.13
N ASN A 58 0.72 -22.60 -9.49
CA ASN A 58 0.98 -23.02 -8.11
C ASN A 58 2.40 -23.59 -7.96
N GLY A 59 3.11 -23.13 -6.93
CA GLY A 59 4.49 -23.48 -6.65
C GLY A 59 5.53 -22.52 -7.24
N ASP A 60 5.15 -21.67 -8.20
CA ASP A 60 6.05 -20.62 -8.69
C ASP A 60 6.27 -19.52 -7.64
N THR A 61 7.41 -18.83 -7.74
CA THR A 61 7.71 -17.65 -6.93
C THR A 61 7.55 -16.39 -7.79
N ILE A 62 6.65 -15.51 -7.37
CA ILE A 62 6.56 -14.13 -7.87
C ILE A 62 7.65 -13.33 -7.15
N HIS A 63 8.55 -12.73 -7.91
CA HIS A 63 9.53 -11.77 -7.40
C HIS A 63 9.02 -10.36 -7.64
N ILE A 64 8.96 -9.57 -6.58
CA ILE A 64 8.62 -8.15 -6.59
C ILE A 64 9.96 -7.41 -6.51
N MET A 65 10.40 -6.88 -7.63
CA MET A 65 11.69 -6.21 -7.78
C MET A 65 11.49 -4.80 -8.31
N GLY A 66 12.19 -3.86 -7.73
CA GLY A 66 12.15 -2.47 -8.15
C GLY A 66 13.14 -1.62 -7.41
N THR A 67 13.20 -0.35 -7.79
CA THR A 67 14.00 0.67 -7.12
C THR A 67 13.09 1.82 -6.75
N VAL A 68 13.29 2.40 -5.58
CA VAL A 68 12.64 3.65 -5.18
C VAL A 68 13.70 4.68 -4.82
N THR A 69 13.50 5.91 -5.28
CA THR A 69 14.40 7.05 -4.99
C THR A 69 13.61 8.27 -4.55
N ASP A 70 14.20 9.11 -3.70
CA ASP A 70 13.63 10.36 -3.22
C ASP A 70 14.74 11.40 -3.07
N GLU A 71 14.47 12.71 -3.18
CA GLU A 71 15.55 13.70 -3.03
C GLU A 71 15.93 14.00 -1.58
N THR A 72 15.06 13.70 -0.61
CA THR A 72 15.25 14.00 0.81
C THR A 72 15.38 12.73 1.63
N ALA A 73 14.29 11.98 1.78
CA ALA A 73 14.22 10.78 2.62
C ALA A 73 12.93 9.98 2.40
N LEU A 74 13.10 8.71 2.04
CA LEU A 74 12.05 7.70 2.05
C LEU A 74 11.57 7.39 3.47
N HIS A 75 10.27 7.11 3.61
CA HIS A 75 9.65 6.68 4.85
C HIS A 75 9.39 5.17 4.84
N GLU A 76 8.44 4.73 4.02
CA GLU A 76 8.03 3.32 3.92
C GLU A 76 7.50 2.95 2.53
N TYR A 77 7.29 1.65 2.34
CA TYR A 77 6.50 1.15 1.22
C TYR A 77 5.59 0.00 1.64
N VAL A 78 4.46 -0.10 0.96
CA VAL A 78 3.50 -1.20 1.08
C VAL A 78 3.49 -1.96 -0.23
N TRP A 79 3.60 -3.28 -0.17
CA TRP A 79 3.37 -4.13 -1.33
C TRP A 79 2.25 -5.11 -1.06
N SER A 80 1.40 -5.31 -2.06
CA SER A 80 0.24 -6.18 -1.95
C SER A 80 0.01 -7.00 -3.21
N ILE A 81 -0.66 -8.14 -3.02
CA ILE A 81 -1.17 -8.98 -4.09
C ILE A 81 -2.67 -9.15 -3.85
N LYS A 82 -3.50 -8.82 -4.84
CA LYS A 82 -4.94 -9.05 -4.81
C LYS A 82 -5.37 -9.99 -5.92
N ASP A 83 -6.34 -10.84 -5.66
CA ASP A 83 -6.95 -11.65 -6.70
C ASP A 83 -7.94 -10.84 -7.57
N ALA A 84 -8.46 -11.46 -8.63
CA ALA A 84 -9.43 -10.84 -9.54
C ALA A 84 -10.73 -10.38 -8.84
N GLY A 85 -11.07 -10.94 -7.68
CA GLY A 85 -12.20 -10.53 -6.86
C GLY A 85 -11.89 -9.37 -5.91
N GLY A 86 -10.63 -8.91 -5.86
CA GLY A 86 -10.14 -7.88 -4.96
C GLY A 86 -9.79 -8.40 -3.56
N ALA A 87 -9.80 -9.73 -3.34
CA ALA A 87 -9.38 -10.31 -2.07
C ALA A 87 -7.86 -10.21 -1.93
N THR A 88 -7.40 -9.76 -0.77
CA THR A 88 -5.97 -9.70 -0.46
C THR A 88 -5.40 -11.11 -0.32
N VAL A 89 -4.43 -11.43 -1.19
CA VAL A 89 -3.62 -12.64 -1.16
C VAL A 89 -2.38 -12.41 -0.29
N HIS A 90 -1.78 -11.23 -0.40
CA HIS A 90 -0.63 -10.81 0.40
C HIS A 90 -0.66 -9.31 0.62
N GLU A 91 -0.15 -8.85 1.76
CA GLU A 91 0.08 -7.44 2.06
C GLU A 91 1.17 -7.34 3.13
N ALA A 92 2.13 -6.44 2.92
CA ALA A 92 3.19 -6.17 3.87
C ALA A 92 3.66 -4.71 3.75
N THR A 93 4.01 -4.14 4.90
CA THR A 93 4.62 -2.81 5.03
C THR A 93 6.08 -2.95 5.42
N VAL A 94 6.94 -2.18 4.77
CA VAL A 94 8.39 -2.17 5.01
C VAL A 94 8.85 -0.74 5.23
N SER A 95 9.43 -0.48 6.41
CA SER A 95 10.02 0.81 6.74
C SER A 95 11.45 0.91 6.20
N VAL A 96 11.77 2.02 5.54
CA VAL A 96 13.08 2.25 4.90
C VAL A 96 13.88 3.33 5.61
N HIS A 97 13.21 4.41 6.05
CA HIS A 97 13.67 5.60 6.80
C HIS A 97 15.05 6.18 6.43
N ASP A 98 15.08 7.50 6.22
CA ASP A 98 16.31 8.31 6.10
C ASP A 98 17.23 7.92 4.93
N LYS A 99 16.70 7.23 3.93
CA LYS A 99 17.43 6.87 2.70
C LYS A 99 16.84 7.61 1.52
N ILE A 100 17.70 8.01 0.60
CA ILE A 100 17.30 8.59 -0.69
C ILE A 100 17.12 7.53 -1.79
N GLU A 101 17.47 6.27 -1.52
CA GLU A 101 17.38 5.16 -2.46
C GLU A 101 17.19 3.83 -1.72
N HIS A 102 16.38 2.94 -2.30
CA HIS A 102 16.19 1.58 -1.80
C HIS A 102 15.82 0.59 -2.92
N ASP A 103 16.45 -0.59 -2.87
CA ASP A 103 16.08 -1.72 -3.72
C ASP A 103 14.99 -2.59 -3.06
N ILE A 104 13.94 -2.89 -3.80
CA ILE A 104 12.87 -3.80 -3.40
C ILE A 104 13.21 -5.21 -3.90
N HIS A 105 13.19 -6.19 -2.98
CA HIS A 105 13.51 -7.60 -3.26
C HIS A 105 12.57 -8.55 -2.52
N GLU A 106 11.27 -8.39 -2.75
CA GLU A 106 10.25 -9.18 -2.06
C GLU A 106 9.82 -10.41 -2.89
N MET A 107 9.23 -11.39 -2.22
CA MET A 107 8.82 -12.63 -2.88
C MET A 107 7.52 -13.21 -2.32
N HIS A 108 6.74 -13.82 -3.21
CA HIS A 108 5.52 -14.55 -2.87
C HIS A 108 5.45 -15.87 -3.63
N VAL A 109 5.18 -16.98 -2.92
CA VAL A 109 4.99 -18.29 -3.56
C VAL A 109 3.50 -18.49 -3.86
N VAL A 110 3.17 -18.70 -5.13
CA VAL A 110 1.80 -18.94 -5.59
C VAL A 110 1.28 -20.25 -5.01
N SER A 111 0.11 -20.21 -4.39
CA SER A 111 -0.54 -21.41 -3.87
C SER A 111 -2.07 -21.25 -3.81
N GLY A 112 -2.77 -22.39 -3.77
CA GLY A 112 -4.23 -22.42 -3.59
C GLY A 112 -5.06 -22.00 -4.81
N VAL A 113 -4.44 -21.82 -5.99
CA VAL A 113 -5.15 -21.44 -7.21
C VAL A 113 -5.82 -22.66 -7.81
N THR A 114 -7.16 -22.63 -7.91
CA THR A 114 -7.98 -23.77 -8.36
C THR A 114 -8.66 -23.52 -9.71
N ALA A 115 -8.39 -22.40 -10.35
CA ALA A 115 -8.77 -22.08 -11.73
C ALA A 115 -7.89 -20.93 -12.21
N ALA A 116 -7.66 -20.83 -13.52
CA ALA A 116 -6.94 -19.70 -14.08
C ALA A 116 -7.64 -18.38 -13.72
N THR A 117 -6.86 -17.42 -13.22
CA THR A 117 -7.33 -16.13 -12.72
C THR A 117 -6.29 -15.05 -13.01
N THR A 118 -6.62 -13.80 -12.70
CA THR A 118 -5.67 -12.68 -12.72
C THR A 118 -5.40 -12.23 -11.29
N TRP A 119 -4.14 -11.95 -10.98
CA TRP A 119 -3.75 -11.26 -9.75
C TRP A 119 -3.20 -9.89 -10.10
N THR A 120 -3.29 -8.94 -9.18
CA THR A 120 -2.65 -7.62 -9.29
C THR A 120 -1.64 -7.49 -8.17
N VAL A 121 -0.40 -7.19 -8.54
CA VAL A 121 0.64 -6.73 -7.61
C VAL A 121 0.62 -5.22 -7.61
N THR A 122 0.66 -4.61 -6.42
CA THR A 122 0.74 -3.17 -6.23
C THR A 122 1.85 -2.87 -5.24
N VAL A 123 2.69 -1.89 -5.56
CA VAL A 123 3.68 -1.30 -4.66
C VAL A 123 3.37 0.18 -4.53
N HIS A 124 3.14 0.63 -3.29
CA HIS A 124 2.90 2.01 -2.92
C HIS A 124 4.05 2.47 -2.02
N VAL A 125 4.65 3.62 -2.33
CA VAL A 125 5.80 4.17 -1.60
C VAL A 125 5.42 5.54 -1.02
N GLU A 126 5.93 5.86 0.16
CA GLU A 126 5.73 7.16 0.82
C GLU A 126 7.06 7.72 1.33
N ASP A 127 7.21 9.03 1.27
CA ASP A 127 8.26 9.79 1.93
C ASP A 127 7.81 10.33 3.30
N HIS A 128 8.63 11.18 3.93
CA HIS A 128 8.28 11.84 5.20
C HIS A 128 7.35 13.05 5.05
N GLY A 129 7.19 13.59 3.84
CA GLY A 129 6.31 14.71 3.50
C GLY A 129 4.88 14.29 3.13
N GLU A 130 4.53 13.00 3.30
CA GLU A 130 3.28 12.39 2.83
C GLU A 130 3.12 12.43 1.29
N ASN A 131 4.21 12.62 0.55
CA ASN A 131 4.25 12.46 -0.89
C ASN A 131 4.42 10.97 -1.23
N SER A 132 3.80 10.54 -2.34
CA SER A 132 3.73 9.12 -2.67
C SER A 132 3.71 8.84 -4.17
N ASP A 133 4.10 7.62 -4.50
CA ASP A 133 4.01 7.04 -5.84
C ASP A 133 3.54 5.58 -5.75
N GLU A 134 2.89 5.10 -6.81
CA GLU A 134 2.32 3.76 -6.85
C GLU A 134 2.49 3.13 -8.24
N GLU A 135 2.99 1.89 -8.27
CA GLU A 135 3.04 1.08 -9.49
C GLU A 135 2.34 -0.26 -9.30
N SER A 136 1.76 -0.77 -10.39
CA SER A 136 1.04 -2.04 -10.39
C SER A 136 1.33 -2.89 -11.62
N ALA A 137 1.28 -4.21 -11.44
CA ALA A 137 1.38 -5.20 -12.51
C ALA A 137 0.29 -6.27 -12.40
N THR A 138 -0.43 -6.51 -13.50
CA THR A 138 -1.41 -7.59 -13.59
C THR A 138 -0.75 -8.88 -14.06
N LEU A 139 -1.00 -9.99 -13.38
CA LEU A 139 -0.43 -11.31 -13.64
C LEU A 139 -1.51 -12.29 -14.07
N ASN A 140 -1.14 -13.26 -14.90
CA ASN A 140 -1.97 -14.42 -15.18
C ASN A 140 -1.54 -15.57 -14.26
N VAL A 141 -2.47 -16.10 -13.47
CA VAL A 141 -2.15 -17.12 -12.45
C VAL A 141 -2.99 -18.37 -12.69
N GLY A 142 -2.33 -19.50 -12.91
CA GLY A 142 -2.93 -20.80 -13.19
C GLY A 142 -2.87 -21.78 -12.01
N GLN A 143 -3.55 -22.92 -12.20
CA GLN A 143 -3.42 -24.09 -11.32
C GLN A 143 -2.02 -24.69 -11.38
#